data_AF-A0A452R1Y0-F1
#
_entry.id   AF-A0A452R1Y0-F1
#
_cell.length_a   1.000
_cell.length_b   1.000
_cell.length_c   1.000
_cell.angle_alpha   90.00
_cell.angle_beta   90.00
_cell.angle_gamma   90.00
#
_symmetry.space_group_name_H-M   'P 1'
#
loop_
_entity.id
_entity.type
_entity.pdbx_description
1 polymer ?
#
loop_
_entity_poly.entity_id
_entity_poly.type
_entity_poly.pdbx_seq_one_letter_code
_entity_poly.pdbx_strand_id
1 'polypeptide(L)'
;MDTNIKLVFSTVFTSFFTFQLLFYFISSWFSAKVSPGFNSLSFEKKIEWHSRIGSTCHSLVVGLFGLYILFFDEVAKADPLWGDSSLVKVNISIASGYLISDLLILILYWKVIGDKYFIIHHCAALYAYYFVLVSARIYS
;
A
#
# COMPACT_ATOMS: atom_id res chain seq x y z
N MET A 1 6.32 -20.93 12.52
CA MET A 1 5.93 -19.60 13.04
C MET A 1 6.86 -18.49 12.56
N ASP A 2 8.20 -18.65 12.63
CA ASP A 2 9.17 -17.62 12.26
C ASP A 2 9.19 -17.19 10.77
N THR A 3 8.91 -18.12 9.85
CA THR A 3 8.94 -17.83 8.41
C THR A 3 7.86 -16.84 7.99
N ASN A 4 6.65 -16.94 8.55
CA ASN A 4 5.54 -16.03 8.24
C ASN A 4 5.79 -14.61 8.76
N ILE A 5 6.42 -14.48 9.91
CA ILE A 5 6.78 -13.17 10.49
C ILE A 5 7.82 -12.48 9.63
N LYS A 6 8.88 -13.21 9.25
CA LYS A 6 9.92 -12.69 8.36
C LYS A 6 9.33 -12.24 7.03
N LEU A 7 8.42 -13.04 6.45
CA LEU A 7 7.72 -12.70 5.20
C LEU A 7 6.86 -11.43 5.33
N VAL A 8 6.09 -11.30 6.41
CA VAL A 8 5.26 -10.10 6.65
C VAL A 8 6.13 -8.86 6.77
N PHE A 9 7.15 -8.88 7.63
CA PHE A 9 8.03 -7.73 7.82
C PHE A 9 8.82 -7.39 6.56
N SER A 10 9.37 -8.37 5.85
CA SER A 10 10.09 -8.12 4.61
C SER A 10 9.17 -7.55 3.55
N THR A 11 7.95 -8.06 3.42
CA THR A 11 6.96 -7.55 2.45
C THR A 11 6.55 -6.11 2.75
N VAL A 12 6.26 -5.79 4.02
CA VAL A 12 5.95 -4.42 4.45
C VAL A 12 7.11 -3.48 4.14
N PHE A 13 8.34 -3.87 4.51
CA PHE A 13 9.54 -3.08 4.29
C PHE A 13 9.81 -2.86 2.80
N THR A 14 9.85 -3.92 2.01
CA THR A 14 10.06 -3.82 0.55
C THR A 14 8.98 -2.97 -0.11
N SER A 15 7.72 -3.13 0.30
CA SER A 15 6.62 -2.34 -0.25
C SER A 15 6.76 -0.86 0.10
N PHE A 16 7.10 -0.53 1.35
CA PHE A 16 7.38 0.85 1.76
C PHE A 16 8.42 1.51 0.86
N PHE A 17 9.59 0.89 0.71
CA PHE A 17 10.66 1.45 -0.14
C PHE A 17 10.29 1.50 -1.61
N THR A 18 9.54 0.51 -2.10
CA THR A 18 9.05 0.50 -3.49
C THR A 18 8.13 1.69 -3.75
N PHE A 19 7.20 2.00 -2.84
CA PHE A 19 6.31 3.15 -2.99
C PHE A 19 7.02 4.49 -2.77
N GLN A 20 8.04 4.55 -1.92
CA GLN A 20 8.90 5.75 -1.81
C GLN A 20 9.70 5.97 -3.11
N LEU A 21 10.31 4.93 -3.67
CA LEU A 21 11.01 4.97 -4.96
C LEU A 21 10.06 5.38 -6.10
N LEU A 22 8.83 4.85 -6.07
CA LEU A 22 7.78 5.20 -7.02
C LEU A 22 7.46 6.69 -6.96
N PHE A 23 7.24 7.23 -5.76
CA PHE A 23 6.89 8.63 -5.57
C PHE A 23 8.01 9.58 -5.99
N TYR A 24 9.24 9.36 -5.53
CA TYR A 24 10.34 10.30 -5.74
C TYR A 24 10.98 10.22 -7.13
N PHE A 25 10.98 9.05 -7.77
CA PHE A 25 11.77 8.83 -8.98
C PHE A 25 10.94 8.32 -10.15
N ILE A 26 10.31 7.15 -9.99
CA ILE A 26 9.68 6.44 -11.12
C ILE A 26 8.51 7.25 -11.68
N SER A 27 7.68 7.84 -10.81
CA SER A 27 6.52 8.64 -11.23
C SER A 27 6.93 9.80 -12.12
N SER A 28 7.98 10.54 -11.76
CA SER A 28 8.48 11.67 -12.54
C SER A 28 9.01 11.22 -13.91
N TRP A 29 9.87 10.19 -13.92
CA TRP A 29 10.45 9.65 -15.16
C TRP A 29 9.38 9.12 -16.12
N PHE A 30 8.42 8.36 -15.59
CA PHE A 30 7.34 7.79 -16.39
C PHE A 30 6.41 8.89 -16.92
N SER A 31 5.99 9.81 -16.05
CA SER A 31 5.06 10.89 -16.40
C SER A 31 5.62 11.82 -17.45
N ALA A 32 6.91 12.18 -17.36
CA ALA A 32 7.59 13.01 -18.36
C ALA A 32 7.61 12.36 -19.75
N LYS A 33 7.56 11.02 -19.84
CA LYS A 33 7.52 10.28 -21.11
C LYS A 33 6.12 10.15 -21.69
N VAL A 34 5.11 9.93 -20.85
CA VAL A 34 3.74 9.62 -21.31
C VAL A 34 2.81 10.82 -21.34
N SER A 35 3.13 11.88 -20.60
CA SER A 35 2.33 13.10 -20.51
C SER A 35 3.23 14.34 -20.69
N PRO A 36 3.35 14.88 -21.91
CA PRO A 36 4.22 16.03 -22.18
C PRO A 36 3.92 17.25 -21.29
N GLY A 37 2.65 17.44 -20.90
CA GLY A 37 2.23 18.52 -19.99
C GLY A 37 2.72 18.37 -18.55
N PHE A 38 3.20 17.19 -18.15
CA PHE A 38 3.77 16.97 -16.82
C PHE A 38 4.97 17.88 -16.55
N ASN A 39 5.84 18.10 -17.55
CA ASN A 39 7.05 18.90 -17.37
C ASN A 39 6.75 20.37 -17.06
N SER A 40 5.64 20.90 -17.58
CA SER A 40 5.15 22.25 -17.32
C SER A 40 4.42 22.44 -15.99
N LEU A 41 4.17 21.38 -15.21
CA LEU A 41 3.50 21.50 -13.92
C LEU A 41 4.38 22.21 -12.89
N SER A 42 3.74 22.97 -12.00
CA SER A 42 4.37 23.52 -10.80
C SER A 42 4.84 22.39 -9.87
N PHE A 43 5.69 22.72 -8.90
CA PHE A 43 6.18 21.77 -7.92
C PHE A 43 5.03 21.10 -7.14
N GLU A 44 4.08 21.88 -6.66
CA GLU A 44 2.92 21.42 -5.91
C GLU A 44 2.07 20.45 -6.73
N LYS A 45 1.84 20.77 -8.01
CA LYS A 45 1.11 19.89 -8.91
C LYS A 45 1.85 18.60 -9.25
N LYS A 46 3.19 18.62 -9.27
CA LYS A 46 3.99 17.39 -9.40
C LYS A 46 3.88 16.51 -8.15
N ILE A 47 3.87 17.10 -6.95
CA ILE A 47 3.65 16.38 -5.69
C ILE A 47 2.26 15.73 -5.66
N GLU A 48 1.21 16.47 -5.97
CA GLU A 48 -0.15 15.91 -6.09
C GLU A 48 -0.21 14.78 -7.12
N TRP A 49 0.44 14.99 -8.29
CA TRP A 49 0.48 14.00 -9.37
C TRP A 49 1.18 12.71 -8.96
N HIS A 50 2.35 12.80 -8.32
CA HIS A 50 3.08 11.63 -7.82
C HIS A 50 2.29 10.87 -6.75
N SER A 51 1.60 11.58 -5.84
CA SER A 51 0.74 10.94 -4.83
C SER A 51 -0.44 10.20 -5.48
N ARG A 52 -1.04 10.77 -6.54
CA ARG A 52 -2.11 10.11 -7.32
C ARG A 52 -1.61 8.88 -8.09
N ILE A 53 -0.40 8.91 -8.63
CA ILE A 53 0.22 7.73 -9.23
C ILE A 53 0.44 6.65 -8.17
N GLY A 54 1.00 7.01 -7.02
CA GLY A 54 1.25 6.08 -5.91
C GLY A 54 -0.02 5.34 -5.48
N SER A 55 -1.09 6.08 -5.20
CA SER A 55 -2.39 5.50 -4.82
C SER A 55 -3.01 4.65 -5.92
N THR A 56 -2.94 5.09 -7.18
CA THR A 56 -3.43 4.29 -8.33
C THR A 56 -2.68 2.97 -8.46
N CYS A 57 -1.35 2.99 -8.39
CA CYS A 57 -0.53 1.78 -8.45
C CYS A 57 -0.84 0.84 -7.29
N HIS A 58 -0.98 1.38 -6.06
CA HIS A 58 -1.39 0.59 -4.91
C HIS A 58 -2.75 -0.08 -5.10
N SER A 59 -3.78 0.69 -5.51
CA SER A 59 -5.12 0.16 -5.73
C SER A 59 -5.15 -0.92 -6.81
N LEU A 60 -4.37 -0.77 -7.89
CA LEU A 60 -4.26 -1.80 -8.93
C LEU A 60 -3.58 -3.07 -8.40
N VAL A 61 -2.46 -2.95 -7.70
CA VAL A 61 -1.72 -4.10 -7.17
C VAL A 61 -2.56 -4.86 -6.14
N VAL A 62 -3.04 -4.18 -5.10
CA VAL A 62 -3.77 -4.81 -3.99
C VAL A 62 -5.17 -5.23 -4.41
N GLY A 63 -5.81 -4.46 -5.30
CA GLY A 63 -7.13 -4.79 -5.84
C GLY A 63 -7.10 -6.01 -6.74
N LEU A 64 -6.20 -6.09 -7.72
CA LEU A 64 -6.07 -7.26 -8.59
C LEU A 64 -5.63 -8.50 -7.81
N PHE A 65 -4.70 -8.34 -6.85
CA PHE A 65 -4.30 -9.46 -6.00
C PHE A 65 -5.45 -9.89 -5.06
N GLY A 66 -6.23 -8.95 -4.54
CA GLY A 66 -7.45 -9.24 -3.78
C GLY A 66 -8.48 -10.01 -4.60
N LEU A 67 -8.70 -9.64 -5.87
CA LEU A 67 -9.57 -10.40 -6.78
C LEU A 67 -9.03 -11.81 -7.02
N TYR A 68 -7.72 -11.97 -7.19
CA TYR A 68 -7.10 -13.29 -7.32
C TYR A 68 -7.37 -14.15 -6.08
N ILE A 69 -7.17 -13.61 -4.88
CA ILE A 69 -7.44 -14.31 -3.62
C ILE A 69 -8.92 -14.72 -3.55
N LEU A 70 -9.83 -13.79 -3.86
CA LEU A 70 -11.27 -14.03 -3.81
C LEU A 70 -11.70 -15.21 -4.69
N PHE A 71 -11.13 -15.34 -5.89
CA PHE A 71 -11.54 -16.37 -6.84
C PHE A 71 -10.79 -17.70 -6.67
N PHE A 72 -9.52 -17.65 -6.24
CA PHE A 72 -8.60 -18.79 -6.35
C PHE A 72 -7.96 -19.26 -5.05
N ASP A 73 -8.03 -18.49 -3.95
CA ASP A 73 -7.43 -18.92 -2.68
C ASP A 73 -8.42 -19.74 -1.85
N GLU A 74 -8.26 -21.06 -1.87
CA GLU A 74 -9.19 -21.97 -1.17
C GLU A 74 -9.20 -21.78 0.35
N VAL A 75 -8.08 -21.35 0.95
CA VAL A 75 -8.02 -21.06 2.39
C VAL A 75 -8.88 -19.87 2.75
N ALA A 76 -8.73 -18.75 2.04
CA ALA A 76 -9.57 -17.56 2.24
C ALA A 76 -11.03 -17.80 1.85
N LYS A 77 -11.32 -18.69 0.89
CA LYS A 77 -12.70 -19.05 0.52
C LYS A 77 -13.38 -19.93 1.57
N ALA A 78 -12.65 -20.86 2.18
CA ALA A 78 -13.18 -21.77 3.19
C ALA A 78 -13.52 -21.04 4.50
N ASP A 79 -12.68 -20.08 4.91
CA ASP A 79 -12.94 -19.21 6.07
C ASP A 79 -12.54 -17.76 5.75
N PRO A 80 -13.49 -16.94 5.24
CA PRO A 80 -13.21 -15.57 4.81
C PRO A 80 -12.84 -14.61 5.93
N LEU A 81 -13.18 -14.94 7.19
CA LEU A 81 -12.97 -14.04 8.33
C LEU A 81 -11.73 -14.45 9.15
N TRP A 82 -11.52 -15.74 9.35
CA TRP A 82 -10.48 -16.25 10.25
C TRP A 82 -9.48 -17.20 9.58
N GLY A 83 -9.62 -17.43 8.26
CA GLY A 83 -8.72 -18.29 7.50
C GLY A 83 -7.27 -17.78 7.48
N ASP A 84 -6.32 -18.70 7.69
CA ASP A 84 -4.89 -18.35 7.75
C ASP A 84 -4.20 -18.34 6.37
N SER A 85 -4.68 -17.50 5.45
CA SER A 85 -4.14 -17.42 4.10
C SER A 85 -2.83 -16.63 4.03
N SER A 86 -1.77 -17.27 3.53
CA SER A 86 -0.49 -16.60 3.28
C SER A 86 -0.60 -15.53 2.19
N LEU A 87 -1.45 -15.72 1.18
CA LEU A 87 -1.70 -14.75 0.12
C LEU A 87 -2.40 -13.51 0.67
N VAL A 88 -3.40 -13.68 1.54
CA VAL A 88 -4.05 -12.57 2.27
C VAL A 88 -3.02 -11.79 3.08
N LYS A 89 -2.15 -12.48 3.84
CA LYS A 89 -1.10 -11.82 4.62
C LYS A 89 -0.16 -11.01 3.74
N VAL A 90 0.32 -11.56 2.62
CA VAL A 90 1.17 -10.82 1.67
C VAL A 90 0.44 -9.61 1.10
N ASN A 91 -0.82 -9.75 0.68
CA ASN A 91 -1.59 -8.64 0.13
C ASN A 91 -1.79 -7.50 1.15
N ILE A 92 -2.15 -7.84 2.38
CA ILE A 92 -2.29 -6.89 3.49
C ILE A 92 -0.94 -6.27 3.87
N SER A 93 0.15 -7.03 3.84
CA SER A 93 1.51 -6.50 4.05
C SER A 93 1.92 -5.50 2.97
N ILE A 94 1.60 -5.74 1.70
CA ILE A 94 1.83 -4.79 0.60
C ILE A 94 1.04 -3.51 0.86
N ALA A 95 -0.25 -3.65 1.18
CA ALA A 95 -1.11 -2.53 1.49
C ALA A 95 -0.59 -1.72 2.69
N SER A 96 -0.15 -2.39 3.75
CA SER A 96 0.40 -1.74 4.94
C SER A 96 1.67 -0.96 4.63
N GLY A 97 2.60 -1.53 3.84
CA GLY A 97 3.82 -0.83 3.42
C GLY A 97 3.53 0.41 2.58
N TYR A 98 2.53 0.34 1.67
CA TYR A 98 2.03 1.51 0.96
C TYR A 98 1.46 2.57 1.92
N LEU A 99 0.54 2.19 2.81
CA LEU A 99 -0.11 3.15 3.70
C LEU A 99 0.89 3.87 4.63
N ILE A 100 1.92 3.17 5.11
CA ILE A 100 2.99 3.80 5.90
C ILE A 100 3.79 4.79 5.02
N SER A 101 4.07 4.41 3.78
CA SER A 101 4.78 5.24 2.80
C SER A 101 4.00 6.52 2.46
N ASP A 102 2.71 6.37 2.14
CA ASP A 102 1.83 7.48 1.79
C ASP A 102 1.57 8.38 2.99
N LEU A 103 1.42 7.82 4.20
CA LEU A 103 1.32 8.58 5.44
C LEU A 103 2.55 9.45 5.70
N LEU A 104 3.76 8.91 5.47
CA LEU A 104 5.00 9.68 5.57
C LEU A 104 5.01 10.83 4.55
N ILE A 105 4.64 10.56 3.30
CA ILE A 105 4.58 11.56 2.23
C ILE A 105 3.54 12.65 2.55
N LEU A 106 2.35 12.28 3.06
CA LEU A 106 1.32 13.21 3.51
C LEU A 106 1.81 14.15 4.62
N ILE A 107 2.56 13.62 5.59
CA ILE A 107 3.14 14.41 6.68
C ILE A 107 4.23 15.34 6.16
N LEU A 108 5.13 14.85 5.31
CA LEU A 108 6.24 15.64 4.75
C LEU A 108 5.75 16.77 3.82
N TYR A 109 4.71 16.50 3.03
CA TYR A 109 4.13 17.45 2.07
C TYR A 109 2.78 18.01 2.53
N TRP A 110 2.61 18.19 3.85
CA TRP A 110 1.36 18.60 4.48
C TRP A 110 0.73 19.85 3.84
N LYS A 111 1.54 20.83 3.45
CA LYS A 111 1.06 22.08 2.85
C LYS A 111 0.41 21.90 1.47
N VAL A 112 0.68 20.78 0.79
CA VAL A 112 0.21 20.51 -0.57
C VAL A 112 -0.87 19.44 -0.57
N ILE A 113 -0.65 18.31 0.12
CA ILE A 113 -1.52 17.12 0.07
C ILE A 113 -2.07 16.70 1.44
N GLY A 114 -1.73 17.42 2.51
CA GLY A 114 -2.13 17.06 3.87
C GLY A 114 -3.63 17.15 4.10
N ASP A 115 -4.22 16.07 4.59
CA ASP A 115 -5.62 16.01 5.00
C ASP A 115 -5.78 15.13 6.26
N LYS A 116 -6.37 15.69 7.32
CA LYS A 116 -6.64 14.99 8.59
C LYS A 116 -7.52 13.75 8.38
N TYR A 117 -8.44 13.77 7.42
CA TYR A 117 -9.30 12.62 7.13
C TYR A 117 -8.49 11.49 6.51
N PHE A 118 -7.49 11.80 5.68
CA PHE A 118 -6.56 10.79 5.17
C PHE A 118 -5.67 10.23 6.28
N ILE A 119 -5.18 11.04 7.22
CA ILE A 119 -4.42 10.52 8.37
C ILE A 119 -5.27 9.51 9.16
N ILE A 120 -6.51 9.87 9.51
CA ILE A 120 -7.41 8.99 10.25
C ILE A 120 -7.69 7.70 9.46
N HIS A 121 -7.97 7.82 8.16
CA HIS A 121 -8.19 6.67 7.28
C HIS A 121 -6.99 5.71 7.27
N HIS A 122 -5.78 6.23 7.09
CA HIS A 122 -4.55 5.43 7.07
C HIS A 122 -4.31 4.73 8.41
N CYS A 123 -4.46 5.45 9.53
CA CYS A 123 -4.29 4.88 10.86
C CYS A 123 -5.34 3.79 11.16
N ALA A 124 -6.61 4.01 10.79
CA ALA A 124 -7.67 3.03 10.98
C ALA A 124 -7.44 1.77 10.13
N ALA A 125 -7.04 1.92 8.87
CA ALA A 125 -6.72 0.82 7.99
C ALA A 125 -5.50 0.02 8.50
N LEU A 126 -4.42 0.70 8.90
CA LEU A 126 -3.24 0.06 9.48
C LEU A 126 -3.55 -0.69 10.78
N TYR A 127 -4.43 -0.14 11.62
CA TYR A 127 -4.87 -0.81 12.84
C TYR A 127 -5.65 -2.10 12.54
N ALA A 128 -6.58 -2.05 11.59
CA ALA A 128 -7.32 -3.24 11.14
C ALA A 128 -6.39 -4.30 10.53
N TYR A 129 -5.44 -3.87 9.69
CA TYR A 129 -4.45 -4.75 9.08
C TYR A 129 -3.51 -5.39 10.10
N TYR A 130 -3.07 -4.62 11.09
CA TYR A 130 -2.30 -5.15 12.22
C TYR A 130 -3.06 -6.27 12.93
N PHE A 131 -4.36 -6.08 13.20
CA PHE A 131 -5.19 -7.13 13.80
C PHE A 131 -5.22 -8.38 12.92
N VAL A 132 -5.40 -8.28 11.60
CA VAL A 132 -5.41 -9.48 10.73
C VAL A 132 -4.04 -10.18 10.72
N LEU A 133 -2.95 -9.41 10.63
CA LEU A 133 -1.59 -9.96 10.60
C LEU A 133 -1.16 -10.61 11.93
N VAL A 134 -1.74 -10.19 13.05
CA VAL A 134 -1.42 -10.70 14.40
C VAL A 134 -2.44 -11.71 14.91
N SER A 135 -3.74 -11.54 14.67
CA SER A 135 -4.79 -12.45 15.16
C SER A 135 -4.77 -13.80 14.47
N ALA A 136 -4.32 -13.87 13.22
CA ALA A 136 -4.00 -15.13 12.54
C ALA A 136 -2.87 -15.93 13.23
N ARG A 137 -2.21 -15.36 14.25
CA ARG A 137 -1.23 -16.03 15.12
C ARG A 137 -1.87 -16.69 16.35
N ILE A 138 -3.05 -16.25 16.78
CA ILE A 138 -3.65 -16.68 18.07
C ILE A 138 -4.41 -18.00 17.92
N TYR A 139 -4.84 -18.33 16.70
CA TYR A 139 -5.63 -19.53 16.40
C TYR A 139 -4.83 -20.64 15.65
N SER A 140 -3.51 -20.48 15.51
CA SER A 140 -2.60 -21.43 14.84
C SER A 140 -1.77 -22.24 15.82
#